data_AF-A0AAV0X519-F1
#
_entry.id   AF-A0AAV0X519-F1
#
_cell.length_a   1.000
_cell.length_b   1.000
_cell.length_c   1.000
_cell.angle_alpha   90.00
_cell.angle_beta   90.00
_cell.angle_gamma   90.00
#
_symmetry.space_group_name_H-M   'P 1'
#
loop_
_entity.id
_entity.type
_entity.pdbx_description
1 polymer ?
#
loop_
_entity_poly.entity_id
_entity_poly.type
_entity_poly.pdbx_seq_one_letter_code
_entity_poly.pdbx_strand_id
1 'polypeptide(L)'
;MPKFPSSKLPSLRKWIEPYNKSGEVLPPQPIITRWGAWLESAIFYADNFENFKNVIQSLPEDDVKSIKNCKQILTKSNIINDLTYIKTNFSVIVESIKKLETSGLLLINALEIFEQVTNAINNLSENENSVLIKKKCSDIIKKNKGLLILKEISKIHQGENVDLSSSIKHFSPEMLSSFKYAPITSVDVERSFSAYKHIVTNRRHNLTEINMEHIIVTYCFSNNK
;
A
#
# COMPACT_ATOMS: atom_id res chain seq x y z
N MET A 1 -42.16 -3.27 -2.25
CA MET A 1 -40.87 -3.37 -2.97
C MET A 1 -40.17 -4.65 -2.52
N PRO A 2 -39.93 -5.62 -3.42
CA PRO A 2 -39.18 -6.82 -3.05
C PRO A 2 -37.76 -6.41 -2.70
N LYS A 3 -37.30 -6.82 -1.51
CA LYS A 3 -35.91 -6.66 -1.07
C LYS A 3 -35.04 -7.54 -1.96
N PHE A 4 -34.14 -6.93 -2.72
CA PHE A 4 -33.06 -7.66 -3.37
C PHE A 4 -32.23 -8.37 -2.30
N PRO A 5 -31.99 -9.69 -2.39
CA PRO A 5 -31.07 -10.36 -1.51
C PRO A 5 -29.68 -9.77 -1.74
N SER A 6 -28.99 -9.38 -0.66
CA SER A 6 -27.56 -9.05 -0.65
C SER A 6 -26.73 -10.31 -0.91
N SER A 7 -26.90 -10.91 -2.08
CA SER A 7 -25.95 -11.89 -2.58
C SER A 7 -24.67 -11.10 -2.88
N LYS A 8 -23.64 -11.30 -2.04
CA LYS A 8 -22.27 -10.97 -2.42
C LYS A 8 -22.05 -11.65 -3.77
N LEU A 9 -22.07 -10.88 -4.86
CA LEU A 9 -21.68 -11.35 -6.17
C LEU A 9 -20.36 -12.11 -5.96
N PRO A 10 -20.26 -13.40 -6.35
CA PRO A 10 -19.01 -14.12 -6.29
C PRO A 10 -17.94 -13.24 -6.93
N SER A 11 -16.82 -13.02 -6.25
CA SER A 11 -15.70 -12.26 -6.82
C SER A 11 -15.46 -12.77 -8.24
N LEU A 12 -15.23 -11.89 -9.21
CA LEU A 12 -14.98 -12.24 -10.62
C LEU A 12 -14.01 -13.43 -10.76
N ARG A 13 -13.06 -13.57 -9.83
CA ARG A 13 -12.18 -14.75 -9.65
C ARG A 13 -12.89 -16.10 -9.61
N LYS A 14 -13.98 -16.27 -8.85
CA LYS A 14 -14.75 -17.53 -8.79
C LYS A 14 -15.37 -17.91 -10.13
N TRP A 15 -15.65 -16.92 -10.97
CA TRP A 15 -16.16 -17.13 -12.32
C TRP A 15 -15.05 -17.43 -13.32
N ILE A 16 -13.83 -16.96 -13.09
CA ILE A 16 -12.68 -17.12 -13.98
C ILE A 16 -11.85 -18.37 -13.65
N GLU A 17 -11.81 -18.80 -12.39
CA GLU A 17 -11.11 -20.03 -11.94
C GLU A 17 -11.41 -21.27 -12.80
N PRO A 18 -12.68 -21.57 -13.18
CA PRO A 18 -12.98 -22.70 -14.05
C PRO A 18 -12.41 -22.59 -15.48
N TYR A 19 -12.04 -21.37 -15.91
CA TYR A 19 -11.49 -21.08 -17.23
C TYR A 19 -9.95 -20.93 -17.21
N ASN A 20 -9.31 -20.95 -16.03
CA ASN A 20 -7.85 -20.92 -15.91
C ASN A 20 -7.23 -22.30 -16.16
N LYS A 21 -7.35 -22.79 -17.40
CA LYS A 21 -6.90 -24.13 -17.81
C LYS A 21 -5.37 -24.28 -17.89
N SER A 22 -4.61 -23.19 -17.92
CA SER A 22 -3.15 -23.18 -18.11
C SER A 22 -2.33 -22.96 -16.84
N GLY A 23 -2.97 -22.71 -15.69
CA GLY A 23 -2.25 -22.39 -14.44
C GLY A 23 -1.61 -21.00 -14.43
N GLU A 24 -2.02 -20.12 -15.34
CA GLU A 24 -1.53 -18.74 -15.42
C GLU A 24 -2.01 -17.90 -14.22
N VAL A 25 -1.19 -16.92 -13.85
CA VAL A 25 -1.48 -16.05 -12.70
C VAL A 25 -2.70 -15.19 -13.02
N LEU A 26 -3.73 -15.25 -12.18
CA LEU A 26 -4.91 -14.41 -12.34
C LEU A 26 -4.60 -12.95 -12.00
N PRO A 27 -5.26 -11.98 -12.67
CA PRO A 27 -5.07 -10.58 -12.33
C PRO A 27 -5.34 -10.33 -10.84
N PRO A 28 -4.56 -9.43 -10.21
CA PRO A 28 -4.78 -9.05 -8.82
C PRO A 28 -6.16 -8.43 -8.67
N GLN A 29 -6.83 -8.71 -7.56
CA GLN A 29 -8.12 -8.08 -7.28
C GLN A 29 -7.86 -6.64 -6.82
N PRO A 30 -8.32 -5.62 -7.55
CA PRO A 30 -8.13 -4.24 -7.11
C PRO A 30 -8.91 -4.03 -5.81
N ILE A 31 -8.18 -3.65 -4.76
CA ILE A 31 -8.76 -3.30 -3.46
C ILE A 31 -8.95 -1.79 -3.47
N ILE A 32 -10.20 -1.33 -3.46
CA ILE A 32 -10.56 0.10 -3.57
C ILE A 32 -9.86 0.94 -2.48
N THR A 33 -9.68 0.37 -1.29
CA THR A 33 -9.05 1.05 -0.14
C THR A 33 -7.53 1.00 -0.13
N ARG A 34 -6.88 0.24 -1.03
CA ARG A 34 -5.42 0.12 -1.11
C ARG A 34 -4.92 0.58 -2.47
N TRP A 35 -4.51 1.84 -2.55
CA TRP A 35 -4.00 2.46 -3.78
C TRP A 35 -2.82 1.70 -4.41
N GLY A 36 -2.00 1.01 -3.62
CA GLY A 36 -0.93 0.13 -4.12
C GLY A 36 -1.44 -0.99 -5.04
N ALA A 37 -2.66 -1.50 -4.81
CA ALA A 37 -3.26 -2.56 -5.62
C ALA A 37 -3.52 -2.13 -7.08
N TRP A 38 -3.72 -0.83 -7.32
CA TRP A 38 -3.90 -0.30 -8.67
C TRP A 38 -2.60 -0.31 -9.47
N LEU A 39 -1.49 0.09 -8.86
CA LEU A 39 -0.16 0.01 -9.47
C LEU A 39 0.25 -1.45 -9.70
N GLU A 40 0.00 -2.34 -8.74
CA GLU A 40 0.21 -3.78 -8.91
C GLU A 40 -0.59 -4.35 -10.09
N SER A 41 -1.84 -3.91 -10.25
CA SER A 41 -2.67 -4.32 -11.39
C SER A 41 -2.08 -3.86 -12.71
N ALA A 42 -1.64 -2.59 -12.79
CA ALA A 42 -1.02 -2.06 -14.00
C ALA A 42 0.28 -2.81 -14.35
N ILE A 43 1.13 -3.12 -13.35
CA ILE A 43 2.35 -3.91 -13.54
C ILE A 43 2.01 -5.31 -14.04
N PHE A 44 1.03 -5.98 -13.42
CA PHE A 44 0.56 -7.29 -13.85
C PHE A 44 0.09 -7.29 -15.31
N TYR A 45 -0.71 -6.29 -15.71
CA TYR A 45 -1.18 -6.18 -17.09
C TYR A 45 -0.05 -5.88 -18.06
N ALA A 46 0.97 -5.11 -17.65
CA ALA A 46 2.16 -4.90 -18.47
C ALA A 46 2.97 -6.19 -18.66
N ASP A 47 3.06 -7.05 -17.63
CA ASP A 47 3.74 -8.35 -17.70
C ASP A 47 3.01 -9.39 -18.56
N ASN A 48 1.68 -9.35 -18.57
CA ASN A 48 0.82 -10.38 -19.17
C ASN A 48 -0.05 -9.84 -20.31
N PHE A 49 0.37 -8.76 -20.96
CA PHE A 49 -0.49 -7.97 -21.85
C PHE A 49 -1.09 -8.82 -22.99
N GLU A 50 -0.27 -9.57 -23.73
CA GLU A 50 -0.74 -10.37 -24.86
C GLU A 50 -1.67 -11.52 -24.44
N ASN A 51 -1.32 -12.24 -23.37
CA ASN A 51 -2.17 -13.30 -22.83
C ASN A 51 -3.53 -12.73 -22.40
N PHE A 52 -3.52 -11.64 -21.63
CA PHE A 52 -4.73 -10.97 -21.19
C PHE A 52 -5.57 -10.49 -22.37
N LYS A 53 -4.94 -9.87 -23.37
CA LYS A 53 -5.61 -9.39 -24.58
C LYS A 53 -6.28 -10.53 -25.35
N ASN A 54 -5.59 -11.65 -25.53
CA ASN A 54 -6.12 -12.84 -26.21
C ASN A 54 -7.35 -13.41 -25.47
N VAL A 55 -7.28 -13.50 -24.13
CA VAL A 55 -8.41 -13.93 -23.30
C VAL A 55 -9.60 -12.99 -23.51
N ILE A 56 -9.41 -11.67 -23.39
CA ILE A 56 -10.51 -10.71 -23.55
C ILE A 56 -11.08 -10.71 -24.97
N GLN A 57 -10.26 -10.90 -26.00
CA GLN A 57 -10.72 -11.01 -27.38
C GLN A 57 -11.56 -12.28 -27.63
N SER A 58 -11.24 -13.38 -26.96
CA SER A 58 -11.98 -14.65 -27.05
C SER A 58 -13.37 -14.61 -26.40
N LEU A 59 -13.63 -13.64 -25.52
CA LEU A 59 -14.92 -13.52 -24.85
C LEU A 59 -16.01 -13.05 -25.82
N PRO A 60 -17.23 -13.65 -25.75
CA PRO A 60 -18.34 -13.25 -26.59
C PRO A 60 -18.73 -11.80 -26.29
N GLU A 61 -19.10 -11.10 -27.36
CA GLU A 61 -19.40 -9.67 -27.34
C GLU A 61 -20.88 -9.38 -27.05
N ASP A 62 -21.56 -10.33 -26.39
CA ASP A 62 -22.96 -10.24 -25.94
C ASP A 62 -23.25 -8.90 -25.21
N ASP A 63 -24.49 -8.66 -24.77
CA ASP A 63 -24.95 -7.41 -24.12
C ASP A 63 -24.23 -7.02 -22.80
N VAL A 64 -23.07 -7.60 -22.51
CA VAL A 64 -22.14 -7.27 -21.43
C VAL A 64 -21.27 -6.07 -21.79
N LYS A 65 -21.75 -4.88 -21.42
CA LYS A 65 -21.06 -3.58 -21.62
C LYS A 65 -19.60 -3.54 -21.14
N SER A 66 -19.24 -4.25 -20.08
CA SER A 66 -17.87 -4.27 -19.55
C SER A 66 -16.87 -4.94 -20.50
N ILE A 67 -17.25 -6.05 -21.14
CA ILE A 67 -16.40 -6.76 -22.12
C ILE A 67 -16.15 -5.86 -23.33
N LYS A 68 -17.21 -5.22 -23.84
CA LYS A 68 -17.12 -4.25 -24.95
C LYS A 68 -16.16 -3.11 -24.63
N ASN A 69 -16.26 -2.52 -23.44
CA ASN A 69 -15.35 -1.46 -22.99
C ASN A 69 -13.90 -1.95 -22.88
N CYS A 70 -13.67 -3.14 -22.33
CA CYS A 70 -12.32 -3.72 -22.23
C CYS A 70 -11.69 -3.94 -23.60
N LYS A 71 -12.43 -4.53 -24.55
CA LYS A 71 -11.96 -4.71 -25.93
C LYS A 71 -11.57 -3.38 -26.57
N GLN A 72 -12.41 -2.35 -26.43
CA GLN A 72 -12.12 -1.00 -26.93
C GLN A 72 -10.87 -0.39 -26.31
N ILE A 73 -10.64 -0.58 -25.01
CA ILE A 73 -9.43 -0.07 -24.34
C ILE A 73 -8.19 -0.78 -24.86
N LEU A 74 -8.25 -2.11 -25.04
CA LEU A 74 -7.12 -2.92 -25.53
C LEU A 74 -6.76 -2.64 -26.99
N THR A 75 -7.66 -2.06 -27.78
CA THR A 75 -7.36 -1.62 -29.15
C THR A 75 -6.68 -0.26 -29.22
N LYS A 76 -6.62 0.51 -28.12
CA LYS A 76 -5.97 1.82 -28.15
C LYS A 76 -4.46 1.65 -28.26
N SER A 77 -3.84 2.38 -29.19
CA SER A 77 -2.39 2.30 -29.43
C SER A 77 -1.55 2.81 -28.24
N ASN A 78 -2.10 3.68 -27.39
CA ASN A 78 -1.38 4.25 -26.25
C ASN A 78 -1.30 3.32 -25.04
N ILE A 79 -2.14 2.28 -24.94
CA ILE A 79 -2.20 1.45 -23.72
C ILE A 79 -0.88 0.76 -23.41
N ILE A 80 -0.16 0.32 -24.45
CA ILE A 80 1.15 -0.32 -24.32
C ILE A 80 2.17 0.70 -23.80
N ASN A 81 2.14 1.92 -24.33
CA ASN A 81 3.02 3.00 -23.89
C ASN A 81 2.74 3.38 -22.43
N ASP A 82 1.45 3.52 -22.07
CA ASP A 82 1.03 3.89 -20.72
C ASP A 82 1.41 2.80 -19.69
N LEU A 83 1.15 1.53 -20.01
CA LEU A 83 1.54 0.39 -19.16
C LEU A 83 3.05 0.29 -19.01
N THR A 84 3.79 0.47 -20.09
CA THR A 84 5.27 0.46 -20.08
C THR A 84 5.80 1.60 -19.21
N TYR A 85 5.26 2.81 -19.37
CA TYR A 85 5.63 3.97 -18.56
C TYR A 85 5.35 3.73 -17.08
N ILE A 86 4.17 3.20 -16.74
CA ILE A 86 3.79 2.93 -15.36
C ILE A 86 4.72 1.88 -14.73
N LYS A 87 4.92 0.74 -15.42
CA LYS A 87 5.75 -0.35 -14.91
C LYS A 87 7.20 0.09 -14.71
N THR A 88 7.76 0.84 -15.66
CA THR A 88 9.17 1.25 -15.63
C THR A 88 9.44 2.23 -14.49
N ASN A 89 8.51 3.15 -14.23
CA ASN A 89 8.76 4.29 -13.35
C ASN A 89 8.18 4.13 -11.93
N PHE A 90 7.13 3.32 -11.74
CA PHE A 90 6.39 3.26 -10.48
C PHE A 90 6.41 1.88 -9.80
N SER A 91 7.12 0.89 -10.35
CA SER A 91 7.37 -0.40 -9.68
C SER A 91 8.01 -0.23 -8.30
N VAL A 92 8.96 0.71 -8.18
CA VAL A 92 9.64 1.05 -6.92
C VAL A 92 8.69 1.43 -5.81
N ILE A 93 7.54 2.06 -6.12
CA ILE A 93 6.53 2.45 -5.13
C ILE A 93 5.89 1.20 -4.52
N VAL A 94 5.53 0.22 -5.37
CA VAL A 94 4.91 -1.03 -4.93
C VAL A 94 5.87 -1.83 -4.05
N GLU A 95 7.12 -1.96 -4.48
CA GLU A 95 8.15 -2.67 -3.72
C GLU A 95 8.42 -1.99 -2.37
N SER A 96 8.48 -0.66 -2.36
CA SER A 96 8.73 0.12 -1.15
C SER A 96 7.58 0.04 -0.16
N ILE A 97 6.32 0.09 -0.63
CA ILE A 97 5.15 -0.11 0.23
C ILE A 97 5.23 -1.49 0.91
N LYS A 98 5.50 -2.56 0.16
CA LYS A 98 5.63 -3.92 0.71
C LYS A 98 6.70 -4.01 1.80
N LYS A 99 7.87 -3.39 1.55
CA LYS A 99 8.96 -3.36 2.54
C LYS A 99 8.55 -2.56 3.79
N LEU A 100 7.93 -1.40 3.62
CA LEU A 100 7.47 -0.54 4.72
C LEU A 100 6.26 -1.09 5.49
N GLU A 101 5.56 -2.06 4.92
CA GLU A 101 4.51 -2.81 5.60
C GLU A 101 5.08 -3.92 6.50
N THR A 102 6.35 -4.30 6.38
CA THR A 102 6.97 -5.31 7.28
C THR A 102 7.13 -4.79 8.71
N SER A 103 7.01 -5.66 9.70
CA SER A 103 7.23 -5.32 11.12
C SER A 103 8.73 -5.32 11.46
N GLY A 104 9.09 -4.56 12.50
CA GLY A 104 10.46 -4.60 13.07
C GLY A 104 11.53 -3.89 12.25
N LEU A 105 11.14 -3.12 11.24
CA LEU A 105 12.07 -2.32 10.44
C LEU A 105 12.68 -1.19 11.27
N LEU A 106 14.00 -0.98 11.16
CA LEU A 106 14.67 0.16 11.79
C LEU A 106 14.22 1.48 11.15
N LEU A 107 14.11 2.54 11.96
CA LEU A 107 13.73 3.87 11.47
C LEU A 107 14.64 4.34 10.32
N ILE A 108 15.96 4.13 10.45
CA ILE A 108 16.95 4.48 9.43
C ILE A 108 16.62 3.78 8.11
N ASN A 109 16.48 2.44 8.14
CA ASN A 109 16.20 1.64 6.95
C ASN A 109 14.85 2.02 6.31
N ALA A 110 13.84 2.34 7.13
CA ALA A 110 12.55 2.79 6.64
C ALA A 110 12.65 4.14 5.90
N LEU A 111 13.43 5.08 6.45
CA LEU A 111 13.69 6.37 5.80
C LEU A 111 14.51 6.20 4.51
N GLU A 112 15.47 5.29 4.48
CA GLU A 112 16.22 4.98 3.25
C GLU A 112 15.30 4.49 2.13
N ILE A 113 14.37 3.57 2.42
CA ILE A 113 13.36 3.12 1.44
C ILE A 113 12.50 4.30 0.97
N PHE A 114 12.09 5.18 1.89
CA PHE A 114 11.32 6.37 1.55
C PHE A 114 12.10 7.34 0.63
N GLU A 115 13.39 7.55 0.89
CA GLU A 115 14.26 8.39 0.05
C GLU A 115 14.49 7.76 -1.33
N GLN A 116 14.60 6.43 -1.44
CA GLN A 116 14.67 5.75 -2.73
C GLN A 116 13.46 6.06 -3.62
N VAL A 117 12.25 6.03 -3.05
CA VAL A 117 11.01 6.40 -3.76
C VAL A 117 11.04 7.87 -4.16
N THR A 118 11.43 8.75 -3.23
CA THR A 118 11.48 10.19 -3.47
C THR A 118 12.45 10.53 -4.61
N ASN A 119 13.62 9.90 -4.62
CA ASN A 119 14.62 10.06 -5.67
C ASN A 119 14.13 9.53 -7.01
N ALA A 120 13.48 8.36 -7.04
CA ALA A 120 12.89 7.82 -8.27
C ALA A 120 11.86 8.77 -8.88
N ILE A 121 11.01 9.38 -8.05
CA ILE A 121 10.02 10.38 -8.50
C ILE A 121 10.70 11.65 -9.02
N ASN A 122 11.72 12.14 -8.32
CA ASN A 122 12.44 13.34 -8.73
C ASN A 122 13.20 13.15 -10.05
N ASN A 123 13.67 11.93 -10.33
CA ASN A 123 14.42 11.56 -11.52
C ASN A 123 13.54 11.25 -12.75
N LEU A 124 12.21 11.31 -12.65
CA LEU A 124 11.34 11.11 -13.81
C LEU A 124 11.65 12.11 -14.93
N SER A 125 11.61 11.66 -16.18
CA SER A 125 11.76 12.53 -17.35
C SER A 125 10.64 13.58 -17.39
N GLU A 126 10.93 14.79 -17.86
CA GLU A 126 9.95 15.88 -17.90
C GLU A 126 8.85 15.60 -18.92
N ASN A 127 7.62 15.52 -18.43
CA ASN A 127 6.39 15.46 -19.20
C ASN A 127 5.25 16.01 -18.31
N GLU A 128 4.09 16.28 -18.90
CA GLU A 128 2.95 16.89 -18.19
C GLU A 128 2.57 16.10 -16.92
N ASN A 129 2.53 14.76 -17.01
CA ASN A 129 2.19 13.90 -15.89
C ASN A 129 3.29 13.87 -14.81
N SER A 130 4.56 13.80 -15.21
CA SER A 130 5.67 13.74 -14.25
C SER A 130 5.83 15.04 -13.46
N VAL A 131 5.57 16.20 -14.08
CA VAL A 131 5.55 17.49 -13.39
C VAL A 131 4.49 17.52 -12.30
N LEU A 132 3.27 17.03 -12.61
CA LEU A 132 2.19 16.95 -11.63
C LEU A 132 2.53 16.00 -10.47
N ILE A 133 3.12 14.84 -10.77
CA ILE A 133 3.51 13.84 -9.77
C ILE A 133 4.63 14.38 -8.86
N LYS A 134 5.68 14.97 -9.44
CA LYS A 134 6.79 15.59 -8.69
C LYS A 134 6.28 16.69 -7.76
N LYS A 135 5.41 17.58 -8.27
CA LYS A 135 4.79 18.64 -7.48
C LYS A 135 3.99 18.07 -6.31
N LYS A 136 3.12 17.09 -6.58
CA LYS A 136 2.30 16.45 -5.54
C LYS A 136 3.15 15.77 -4.47
N CYS A 137 4.21 15.07 -4.88
CA CYS A 137 5.16 14.43 -3.97
C CYS A 137 5.83 15.45 -3.05
N SER A 138 6.42 16.51 -3.62
CA SER A 138 7.01 17.62 -2.87
C SER A 138 6.01 18.25 -1.89
N ASP A 139 4.78 18.51 -2.33
CA ASP A 139 3.77 19.17 -1.50
C ASP A 139 3.34 18.30 -0.31
N ILE A 140 3.23 16.97 -0.49
CA ILE A 140 2.93 16.04 0.61
C ILE A 140 4.09 16.00 1.61
N ILE A 141 5.33 15.91 1.12
CA ILE A 141 6.52 15.85 1.97
C ILE A 141 6.65 17.14 2.80
N LYS A 142 6.49 18.31 2.17
CA LYS A 142 6.58 19.60 2.86
C LYS A 142 5.52 19.80 3.94
N LYS A 143 4.32 19.23 3.74
CA LYS A 143 3.23 19.31 4.73
C LYS A 143 3.45 18.39 5.93
N ASN A 144 4.27 17.35 5.79
CA ASN A 144 4.46 16.35 6.83
C ASN A 144 5.57 16.77 7.82
N LYS A 145 5.18 17.52 8.86
CA LYS A 145 6.09 17.91 9.95
C LYS A 145 6.63 16.71 10.74
N GLY A 146 5.85 15.63 10.86
CA GLY A 146 6.26 14.41 11.57
C GLY A 146 7.43 13.71 10.89
N LEU A 147 7.44 13.69 9.54
CA LEU A 147 8.56 13.14 8.78
C LEU A 147 9.86 13.92 9.04
N LEU A 148 9.80 15.25 9.18
CA LEU A 148 10.96 16.07 9.51
C LEU A 148 11.54 15.70 10.89
N ILE A 149 10.66 15.54 11.88
CA ILE A 149 11.05 15.11 13.23
C ILE A 149 11.74 13.74 13.18
N LEU A 150 11.17 12.78 12.46
CA LEU A 150 11.76 11.44 12.33
C LEU A 150 13.12 11.45 11.62
N LYS A 151 13.30 12.32 10.63
CA LYS A 151 14.60 12.52 9.96
C LYS A 151 15.66 13.08 10.91
N GLU A 152 15.31 14.05 11.77
CA GLU A 152 16.22 14.59 12.79
C GLU A 152 16.60 13.52 13.82
N ILE A 153 15.63 12.74 14.31
CA ILE A 153 15.89 11.62 15.24
C ILE A 153 16.82 10.58 14.58
N SER A 154 16.57 10.25 13.31
CA SER A 154 17.40 9.30 12.55
C SER A 154 18.86 9.75 12.46
N LYS A 155 19.11 11.05 12.26
CA LYS A 155 20.47 11.61 12.26
C LYS A 155 21.16 11.47 13.62
N ILE A 156 20.43 11.71 14.70
CA ILE A 156 20.93 11.48 16.07
C ILE A 156 21.28 9.99 16.27
N HIS A 157 20.44 9.07 15.80
CA HIS A 157 20.72 7.63 15.86
C HIS A 157 21.95 7.21 15.04
N GLN A 158 22.30 7.97 14.01
CA GLN A 158 23.52 7.77 13.20
C GLN A 158 24.77 8.43 13.82
N GLY A 159 24.62 9.14 14.95
CA GLY A 159 25.72 9.82 15.64
C GLY A 159 26.03 11.23 15.14
N GLU A 160 25.17 11.81 14.30
CA GLU A 160 25.31 13.20 13.89
C GLU A 160 25.00 14.16 15.04
N ASN A 161 25.78 15.24 15.15
CA ASN A 161 25.48 16.33 16.08
C ASN A 161 24.46 17.27 15.44
N VAL A 162 23.20 17.12 15.84
CA VAL A 162 22.07 17.89 15.30
C VAL A 162 21.66 18.94 16.34
N ASP A 163 21.57 20.19 15.93
CA ASP A 163 20.90 21.23 16.72
C ASP A 163 19.42 20.85 16.86
N LEU A 164 19.04 20.34 18.04
CA LEU A 164 17.68 19.91 18.34
C LEU A 164 16.69 21.03 17.99
N SER A 165 15.77 20.74 17.07
CA SER A 165 14.69 21.66 16.75
C SER A 165 13.79 21.88 17.98
N SER A 166 13.05 22.99 18.02
CA SER A 166 12.08 23.25 19.11
C SER A 166 11.10 22.10 19.32
N SER A 167 10.83 21.31 18.27
CA SER A 167 9.96 20.14 18.30
C SER A 167 10.54 18.92 19.01
N ILE A 168 11.87 18.81 19.20
CA ILE A 168 12.53 17.63 19.78
C ILE A 168 13.30 17.96 21.06
N LYS A 169 13.55 19.24 21.34
CA LYS A 169 14.26 19.71 22.55
C LYS A 169 13.71 19.17 23.88
N HIS A 170 12.43 18.81 23.93
CA HIS A 170 11.78 18.32 25.14
C HIS A 170 11.87 16.80 25.32
N PHE A 171 12.41 16.07 24.34
CA PHE A 171 12.57 14.61 24.46
C PHE A 171 13.81 14.26 25.27
N SER A 172 13.65 13.30 26.19
CA SER A 172 14.79 12.72 26.92
C SER A 172 15.61 11.79 26.00
N PRO A 173 16.88 11.49 26.35
CA PRO A 173 17.67 10.50 25.62
C PRO A 173 17.01 9.13 25.54
N GLU A 174 16.31 8.72 26.60
CA GLU A 174 15.52 7.47 26.63
C GLU A 174 14.38 7.52 25.60
N MET A 175 13.61 8.61 25.57
CA MET A 175 12.56 8.79 24.57
C MET A 175 13.14 8.75 23.16
N LEU A 176 14.23 9.46 22.89
CA LEU A 176 14.89 9.46 21.58
C LEU A 176 15.35 8.06 21.18
N SER A 177 15.89 7.27 22.12
CA SER A 177 16.32 5.90 21.85
C SER A 177 15.16 4.96 21.50
N SER A 178 13.96 5.20 22.05
CA SER A 178 12.77 4.38 21.80
C SER A 178 12.27 4.45 20.35
N PHE A 179 12.65 5.49 19.61
CA PHE A 179 12.32 5.63 18.18
C PHE A 179 13.10 4.70 17.26
N LYS A 180 14.02 3.87 17.77
CA LYS A 180 14.85 2.96 16.96
C LYS A 180 14.07 2.13 15.94
N TYR A 181 12.86 1.71 16.32
CA TYR A 181 11.94 0.93 15.48
C TYR A 181 10.63 1.68 15.20
N ALA A 182 10.65 3.01 15.26
CA ALA A 182 9.45 3.80 15.03
C ALA A 182 8.94 3.61 13.58
N PRO A 183 7.67 3.19 13.39
CA PRO A 183 7.12 3.02 12.07
C PRO A 183 6.89 4.39 11.42
N ILE A 184 7.24 4.52 10.14
CA ILE A 184 6.97 5.73 9.34
C ILE A 184 5.64 5.64 8.58
N THR A 185 4.95 4.50 8.68
CA THR A 185 3.65 4.22 8.06
C THR A 185 2.60 3.93 9.14
N SER A 186 1.32 4.06 8.79
CA SER A 186 0.21 3.74 9.70
C SER A 186 -0.17 2.26 9.72
N VAL A 187 0.65 1.38 9.13
CA VAL A 187 0.32 -0.05 8.95
C VAL A 187 0.13 -0.75 10.30
N ASP A 188 0.98 -0.45 11.28
CA ASP A 188 0.86 -1.03 12.61
C ASP A 188 -0.38 -0.50 13.36
N VAL A 189 -0.77 0.75 13.11
CA VAL A 189 -2.02 1.32 13.61
C VAL A 189 -3.22 0.55 13.01
N GLU A 190 -3.23 0.27 11.71
CA GLU A 190 -4.27 -0.54 11.07
C GLU A 190 -4.34 -1.97 11.62
N ARG A 191 -3.19 -2.61 11.86
CA ARG A 191 -3.11 -3.92 12.52
C ARG A 191 -3.68 -3.88 13.94
N SER A 192 -3.41 -2.81 14.68
CA SER A 192 -3.96 -2.59 16.02
C SER A 192 -5.47 -2.37 16.02
N PHE A 193 -6.04 -1.72 15.00
CA PHE A 193 -7.50 -1.62 14.86
C PHE A 193 -8.18 -2.97 14.68
N SER A 194 -7.55 -3.87 13.91
CA SER A 194 -8.02 -5.26 13.82
C SER A 194 -8.01 -5.94 15.19
N ALA A 195 -6.98 -5.64 16.01
CA ALA A 195 -6.90 -6.10 17.39
C ALA A 195 -8.10 -5.63 18.21
N TYR A 196 -8.41 -4.34 18.15
CA TYR A 196 -9.50 -3.77 18.93
C TYR A 196 -10.84 -4.40 18.63
N LYS A 197 -11.06 -4.88 17.40
CA LYS A 197 -12.26 -5.66 17.09
C LYS A 197 -12.36 -6.93 17.93
N HIS A 198 -11.23 -7.60 18.21
CA HIS A 198 -11.18 -8.76 19.10
C HIS A 198 -11.17 -8.38 20.57
N ILE A 199 -10.69 -7.18 20.91
CA ILE A 199 -10.70 -6.66 22.29
C ILE A 199 -12.12 -6.27 22.72
N VAL A 200 -12.80 -5.50 21.86
CA VAL A 200 -14.10 -4.87 22.09
C VAL A 200 -15.18 -5.63 21.29
N THR A 201 -15.34 -6.92 21.59
CA THR A 201 -16.44 -7.72 21.00
C THR A 201 -17.65 -7.74 21.94
N ASN A 202 -18.85 -7.81 21.38
CA ASN A 202 -20.09 -8.00 22.15
C ASN A 202 -20.14 -9.34 22.91
N ARG A 203 -19.22 -10.28 22.63
CA ARG A 203 -19.10 -11.56 23.35
C ARG A 203 -18.36 -11.44 24.67
N ARG A 204 -17.71 -10.29 24.93
CA ARG A 204 -17.01 -10.02 26.19
C ARG A 204 -17.99 -9.32 27.12
N HIS A 205 -18.44 -10.03 28.15
CA HIS A 205 -19.41 -9.50 29.12
C HIS A 205 -18.75 -8.86 30.35
N ASN A 206 -17.42 -8.92 30.48
CA ASN A 206 -16.69 -8.34 31.61
C ASN A 206 -15.30 -7.81 31.20
N LEU A 207 -15.22 -6.50 30.96
CA LEU A 207 -14.03 -5.79 30.49
C LEU A 207 -13.39 -5.02 31.66
N THR A 208 -12.79 -5.76 32.61
CA THR A 208 -12.00 -5.16 33.69
C THR A 208 -10.61 -4.77 33.19
N GLU A 209 -9.91 -3.89 33.92
CA GLU A 209 -8.53 -3.48 33.61
C GLU A 209 -7.58 -4.68 33.49
N ILE A 210 -7.64 -5.62 34.44
CA ILE A 210 -6.83 -6.86 34.44
C ILE A 210 -7.14 -7.71 33.20
N ASN A 211 -8.41 -7.87 32.84
CA ASN A 211 -8.77 -8.63 31.65
C ASN A 211 -8.29 -7.94 30.38
N MET A 212 -8.42 -6.61 30.29
CA MET A 212 -7.87 -5.83 29.17
C MET A 212 -6.37 -6.02 29.03
N GLU A 213 -5.62 -5.96 30.13
CA GLU A 213 -4.18 -6.18 30.13
C GLU A 213 -3.82 -7.57 29.60
N HIS A 214 -4.43 -8.64 30.13
CA HIS A 214 -4.20 -10.00 29.65
C HIS A 214 -4.52 -10.17 28.16
N ILE A 215 -5.61 -9.55 27.69
CA ILE A 215 -6.04 -9.60 26.29
C ILE A 215 -5.02 -8.88 25.39
N ILE A 216 -4.56 -7.70 25.79
CA ILE A 216 -3.58 -6.91 25.03
C ILE A 216 -2.26 -7.68 24.97
N VAL A 217 -1.76 -8.19 26.10
CA VAL A 217 -0.52 -8.97 26.16
C VAL A 217 -0.60 -10.21 25.26
N THR A 218 -1.69 -10.98 25.35
CA THR A 218 -1.87 -12.20 24.54
C THR A 218 -1.89 -11.87 23.04
N TYR A 219 -2.56 -10.79 22.65
CA TYR A 219 -2.67 -10.39 21.25
C TYR A 219 -1.36 -9.81 20.70
N CYS A 220 -0.67 -8.95 21.46
CA CYS A 220 0.64 -8.42 21.11
C CYS A 220 1.65 -9.57 20.96
N PHE A 221 1.60 -10.58 21.84
CA PHE A 221 2.46 -11.75 21.74
C PHE A 221 2.12 -12.62 20.51
N SER A 222 0.84 -12.82 20.19
CA SER A 222 0.44 -13.61 19.02
C SER A 222 0.78 -12.95 17.68
N ASN A 223 0.85 -11.62 17.65
CA ASN A 223 1.07 -10.83 16.44
C ASN A 223 2.52 -10.38 16.22
N ASN A 224 3.41 -10.61 17.18
CA ASN A 224 4.85 -10.36 17.05
C ASN A 224 5.59 -11.49 16.27
N LYS A 225 4.93 -12.12 15.30
CA LYS A 225 5.52 -13.11 14.39
C LYS A 225 5.73 -12.53 13.00
#